data_AF-A0A970ERE1-F1
#
_entry.id   AF-A0A970ERE1-F1
#
_cell.length_a   1.000
_cell.length_b   1.000
_cell.length_c   1.000
_cell.angle_alpha   90.00
_cell.angle_beta   90.00
_cell.angle_gamma   90.00
#
_symmetry.space_group_name_H-M   'P 1'
#
loop_
_entity.id
_entity.type
_entity.pdbx_description
1 polymer ?
#
loop_
_entity_poly.entity_id
_entity_poly.type
_entity_poly.pdbx_seq_one_letter_code
_entity_poly.pdbx_strand_id
1 'polypeptide(L)'
;MPEEKTTETAILQMAGSLGRLIREDERYAKLTAAQNAYREDEELNRLIAEYNAQQTALSAAYAEKDRDNDAIRSIDARINTLYMEITENENYKNYVEAKELFDALISEVNDEIMFNITGEYPHHCGGECSGCSGCG
;
A
#
# COMPACT_ATOMS: atom_id res chain seq x y z
N MET A 1 -26.40 10.29 -33.38
CA MET A 1 -25.83 9.82 -32.10
C MET A 1 -25.16 10.98 -31.33
N PRO A 2 -25.89 12.04 -30.93
CA PRO A 2 -25.34 13.12 -30.09
C PRO A 2 -25.45 12.87 -28.58
N GLU A 3 -26.38 12.04 -28.10
CA GLU A 3 -26.64 11.84 -26.66
C GLU A 3 -25.55 11.02 -25.93
N GLU A 4 -24.90 10.06 -26.61
CA GLU A 4 -23.80 9.25 -26.03
C GLU A 4 -22.59 10.11 -25.61
N LYS A 5 -22.18 11.07 -26.45
CA LYS A 5 -21.05 11.97 -26.15
C LYS A 5 -21.33 12.88 -24.95
N THR A 6 -22.59 13.27 -24.74
CA THR A 6 -23.00 14.12 -23.62
C THR A 6 -22.95 13.34 -22.30
N THR A 7 -23.32 12.06 -22.33
CA THR A 7 -23.34 11.19 -21.13
C THR A 7 -21.92 10.82 -20.69
N GLU A 8 -21.04 10.46 -21.62
CA GLU A 8 -19.62 10.21 -21.34
C GLU A 8 -18.95 11.43 -20.70
N THR A 9 -19.22 12.63 -21.23
CA THR A 9 -18.68 13.88 -20.69
C THR A 9 -19.18 14.16 -19.26
N ALA A 10 -20.46 13.88 -18.97
CA ALA A 10 -21.04 14.10 -17.64
C ALA A 10 -20.44 13.16 -16.58
N ILE A 11 -20.22 11.89 -16.91
CA ILE A 11 -19.59 10.91 -16.01
C ILE A 11 -18.18 11.37 -15.62
N LEU A 12 -17.37 11.79 -16.60
CA LEU A 12 -16.01 12.27 -16.34
C LEU A 12 -15.99 13.57 -15.51
N GLN A 13 -16.97 14.46 -15.70
CA GLN A 13 -17.12 15.67 -14.87
C GLN A 13 -17.47 15.34 -13.42
N MET A 14 -18.35 14.36 -13.20
CA MET A 14 -18.70 13.90 -11.85
C MET A 14 -17.50 13.20 -11.18
N ALA A 15 -16.81 12.31 -11.90
CA ALA A 15 -15.58 11.67 -11.41
C ALA A 15 -14.50 12.70 -11.05
N GLY A 16 -14.32 13.73 -11.88
CA GLY A 16 -13.38 14.82 -11.59
C GLY A 16 -13.79 15.66 -10.37
N SER A 17 -15.09 15.82 -10.11
CA SER A 17 -15.60 16.52 -8.92
C SER A 17 -15.41 15.71 -7.66
N LEU A 18 -15.69 14.41 -7.72
CA LEU A 18 -15.40 13.45 -6.66
C LEU A 18 -13.90 13.44 -6.30
N GLY A 19 -13.02 13.38 -7.30
CA GLY A 19 -11.57 13.44 -7.07
C GLY A 19 -11.10 14.73 -6.40
N ARG A 20 -11.74 15.88 -6.67
CA ARG A 20 -11.45 17.14 -5.95
C ARG A 20 -11.90 17.10 -4.50
N LEU A 21 -13.08 16.54 -4.21
CA LEU A 21 -13.55 16.38 -2.84
C LEU A 21 -12.63 15.44 -2.04
N ILE A 22 -12.21 14.32 -2.64
CA ILE A 22 -11.24 13.41 -2.02
C ILE A 22 -9.91 14.12 -1.74
N ARG A 23 -9.46 15.00 -2.63
CA ARG A 23 -8.24 15.79 -2.42
C ARG A 23 -8.38 16.80 -1.27
N GLU A 24 -9.58 17.31 -1.02
CA GLU A 24 -9.87 18.23 0.09
C GLU A 24 -10.08 17.51 1.43
N ASP A 25 -10.23 16.18 1.42
CA ASP A 25 -10.38 15.35 2.61
C ASP A 25 -9.11 15.39 3.49
N GLU A 26 -9.31 15.46 4.81
CA GLU A 26 -8.21 15.53 5.77
C GLU A 26 -7.28 14.32 5.72
N ARG A 27 -7.77 13.14 5.34
CA ARG A 27 -6.95 11.92 5.18
C ARG A 27 -5.92 12.10 4.07
N TYR A 28 -6.26 12.77 2.97
CA TYR A 28 -5.32 13.07 1.90
C TYR A 28 -4.25 14.07 2.35
N ALA A 29 -4.64 15.08 3.13
CA ALA A 29 -3.70 16.04 3.70
C ALA A 29 -2.71 15.35 4.67
N LYS A 30 -3.21 14.48 5.55
CA LYS A 30 -2.39 13.66 6.48
C LYS A 30 -1.43 12.74 5.70
N LEU A 31 -1.92 12.05 4.68
CA LEU A 31 -1.09 11.20 3.81
C LEU A 31 0.03 12.00 3.15
N THR A 32 -0.28 13.16 2.57
CA THR A 32 0.72 14.00 1.88
C THR A 32 1.79 14.51 2.84
N ALA A 33 1.40 14.93 4.05
CA ALA A 33 2.34 15.37 5.07
C ALA A 33 3.25 14.22 5.54
N ALA A 34 2.67 13.04 5.83
CA ALA A 34 3.42 11.86 6.24
C ALA A 34 4.36 11.35 5.14
N GLN A 35 3.93 11.41 3.87
CA GLN A 35 4.76 11.09 2.71
C GLN A 35 5.99 11.99 2.59
N ASN A 36 5.83 13.29 2.86
CA ASN A 36 6.96 14.23 2.82
C ASN A 36 7.92 13.95 3.99
N ALA A 37 7.41 13.77 5.21
CA ALA A 37 8.24 13.44 6.37
C ALA A 37 9.01 12.14 6.17
N TYR A 38 8.35 11.10 5.66
CA TYR A 38 8.98 9.83 5.27
C TYR A 38 10.09 10.04 4.22
N ARG A 39 9.82 10.84 3.19
CA ARG A 39 10.78 11.08 2.09
C ARG A 39 12.02 11.85 2.56
N GLU A 40 11.84 12.78 3.49
CA GLU A 40 12.90 13.65 4.01
C GLU A 40 13.70 12.99 5.15
N ASP A 41 13.26 11.84 5.67
CA ASP A 41 13.98 11.09 6.70
C ASP A 41 15.19 10.35 6.11
N GLU A 42 16.36 11.00 6.16
CA GLU A 42 17.62 10.46 5.63
C GLU A 42 18.01 9.13 6.28
N GLU A 43 17.77 8.96 7.59
CA GLU A 43 18.14 7.75 8.30
C GLU A 43 17.22 6.58 7.93
N LEU A 44 15.92 6.81 7.88
CA LEU A 44 14.96 5.81 7.39
C LEU A 44 15.30 5.38 5.95
N ASN A 45 15.61 6.33 5.07
CA ASN A 45 16.02 6.04 3.70
C ASN A 45 17.31 5.21 3.65
N ARG A 46 18.28 5.49 4.53
CA ARG A 46 19.51 4.69 4.67
C ARG A 46 19.23 3.26 5.10
N LEU A 47 18.37 3.07 6.12
CA LEU A 47 17.97 1.76 6.61
C LEU A 47 17.25 0.95 5.52
N ILE A 48 16.34 1.57 4.78
CA ILE A 48 15.62 0.93 3.67
C ILE A 48 16.56 0.56 2.53
N ALA A 49 17.51 1.44 2.17
CA ALA A 49 18.51 1.15 1.15
C ALA A 49 19.39 -0.05 1.56
N GLU A 50 19.81 -0.11 2.82
CA GLU A 50 20.56 -1.24 3.36
C GLU A 50 19.73 -2.51 3.35
N TYR A 51 18.46 -2.45 3.77
CA TYR A 51 17.55 -3.60 3.78
C TYR A 51 17.41 -4.22 2.38
N ASN A 52 17.19 -3.39 1.36
CA ASN A 52 17.09 -3.85 -0.03
C ASN A 52 18.40 -4.44 -0.55
N ALA A 53 19.54 -3.87 -0.16
CA ALA A 53 20.85 -4.40 -0.50
C ALA A 53 21.10 -5.77 0.15
N GLN A 54 20.72 -5.94 1.43
CA GLN A 54 20.83 -7.21 2.14
C GLN A 54 19.92 -8.29 1.54
N GLN A 55 18.68 -7.95 1.16
CA GLN A 55 17.78 -8.86 0.45
C GLN A 55 18.38 -9.34 -0.88
N THR A 56 19.02 -8.43 -1.62
CA THR A 56 19.72 -8.78 -2.86
C THR A 56 20.93 -9.68 -2.60
N ALA A 57 21.72 -9.37 -1.58
CA ALA A 57 22.87 -10.16 -1.17
C ALA A 57 22.47 -11.57 -0.71
N LEU A 58 21.36 -11.69 0.04
CA LEU A 58 20.80 -12.96 0.47
C LEU A 58 20.41 -13.82 -0.71
N SER A 59 19.67 -13.25 -1.67
CA SER A 59 19.27 -13.93 -2.90
C SER A 59 20.49 -14.44 -3.69
N ALA A 60 21.52 -13.60 -3.82
CA ALA A 60 22.78 -13.99 -4.48
C ALA A 60 23.50 -15.12 -3.73
N ALA A 61 23.59 -15.05 -2.40
CA ALA A 61 24.22 -16.09 -1.58
C ALA A 61 23.51 -17.45 -1.71
N TYR A 62 22.19 -17.47 -1.84
CA TYR A 62 21.45 -18.69 -2.12
C TYR A 62 21.61 -19.21 -3.56
N ALA A 63 22.00 -18.38 -4.51
CA ALA A 63 22.24 -18.81 -5.89
C ALA A 63 23.62 -19.47 -6.08
N GLU A 64 24.55 -19.27 -5.13
CA GLU A 64 25.89 -19.86 -5.19
C GLU A 64 25.86 -21.40 -5.10
N LYS A 65 26.79 -22.03 -5.82
CA LYS A 65 26.94 -23.50 -5.84
C LYS A 65 27.53 -24.05 -4.56
N ASP A 66 28.46 -23.31 -3.96
CA ASP A 66 29.07 -23.62 -2.67
C ASP A 66 28.72 -22.49 -1.70
N ARG A 67 27.72 -22.75 -0.86
CA ARG A 67 27.09 -21.72 -0.04
C ARG A 67 27.80 -21.58 1.30
N ASP A 68 28.15 -20.35 1.64
CA ASP A 68 28.58 -20.00 2.98
C ASP A 68 27.35 -19.79 3.88
N ASN A 69 27.03 -20.83 4.66
CA ASN A 69 25.87 -20.82 5.56
C ASN A 69 26.02 -19.83 6.72
N ASP A 70 27.25 -19.52 7.15
CA ASP A 70 27.46 -18.55 8.23
C ASP A 70 27.31 -17.12 7.71
N ALA A 71 27.75 -16.85 6.48
CA ALA A 71 27.46 -15.58 5.80
C ALA A 71 25.96 -15.37 5.60
N ILE A 72 25.23 -16.39 5.13
CA ILE A 72 23.77 -16.34 4.96
C ILE A 72 23.07 -16.00 6.30
N ARG A 73 23.43 -16.69 7.38
CA ARG A 73 22.87 -16.41 8.72
C ARG A 73 23.14 -14.99 9.19
N SER A 74 24.33 -14.45 8.90
CA SER A 74 24.67 -13.06 9.23
C SER A 74 23.83 -12.06 8.44
N ILE A 75 23.59 -12.31 7.15
CA ILE A 75 22.74 -11.48 6.30
C ILE A 75 21.30 -11.52 6.82
N ASP A 76 20.76 -12.71 7.10
CA ASP A 76 19.41 -12.89 7.65
C ASP A 76 19.24 -12.14 8.98
N ALA A 77 20.21 -12.24 9.90
CA ALA A 77 20.17 -11.51 11.17
C ALA A 77 20.16 -9.99 10.97
N ARG A 78 20.93 -9.47 10.00
CA ARG A 78 20.92 -8.04 9.69
C ARG A 78 19.60 -7.59 9.06
N ILE A 79 19.02 -8.38 8.16
CA ILE A 79 17.70 -8.11 7.58
C ILE A 79 16.64 -7.98 8.67
N ASN A 80 16.60 -8.92 9.63
CA ASN A 80 15.64 -8.85 10.73
C ASN A 80 15.83 -7.61 11.61
N THR A 81 17.09 -7.23 11.86
CA THR A 81 17.41 -6.01 12.63
C THR A 81 16.92 -4.77 11.89
N LEU A 82 17.24 -4.64 10.59
CA LEU A 82 16.81 -3.54 9.74
C LEU A 82 15.28 -3.44 9.66
N TYR A 83 14.59 -4.59 9.57
CA TYR A 83 13.13 -4.61 9.57
C TYR A 83 12.54 -4.00 10.85
N MET A 84 13.06 -4.37 12.02
CA MET A 84 12.62 -3.77 13.30
C MET A 84 12.93 -2.26 13.32
N GLU A 85 14.15 -1.85 12.96
CA GLU A 85 14.56 -0.44 12.94
C GLU A 85 13.65 0.41 12.01
N ILE A 86 13.31 -0.10 10.83
CA ILE A 86 12.42 0.56 9.86
C ILE A 86 11.00 0.64 10.39
N THR A 87 10.45 -0.46 10.90
CA THR A 87 9.04 -0.51 11.34
C THR A 87 8.81 0.20 12.67
N GLU A 88 9.85 0.37 13.48
CA GLU A 88 9.83 1.18 14.70
C GLU A 88 10.00 2.68 14.46
N ASN A 89 10.47 3.09 13.27
CA ASN A 89 10.62 4.51 12.91
C ASN A 89 9.24 5.20 12.84
N GLU A 90 9.13 6.36 13.50
CA GLU A 90 7.87 7.09 13.61
C GLU A 90 7.37 7.66 12.26
N ASN A 91 8.27 8.12 11.38
CA ASN A 91 7.87 8.60 10.05
C ASN A 91 7.36 7.44 9.17
N TYR A 92 7.94 6.24 9.32
CA TYR A 92 7.41 5.03 8.68
C TYR A 92 6.00 4.70 9.17
N LYS A 93 5.80 4.61 10.49
CA LYS A 93 4.48 4.31 11.08
C LYS A 93 3.42 5.31 10.67
N ASN A 94 3.72 6.61 10.79
CA ASN A 94 2.80 7.68 10.41
C ASN A 94 2.43 7.62 8.93
N TYR A 95 3.38 7.28 8.06
CA TYR A 95 3.10 7.11 6.64
C TYR A 95 2.19 5.91 6.37
N VAL A 96 2.48 4.74 6.98
CA VAL A 96 1.67 3.53 6.81
C VAL A 96 0.25 3.76 7.31
N GLU A 97 0.07 4.31 8.52
CA GLU A 97 -1.26 4.60 9.08
C GLU A 97 -2.04 5.59 8.20
N ALA A 98 -1.42 6.70 7.80
CA ALA A 98 -2.09 7.69 6.95
C ALA A 98 -2.46 7.11 5.57
N LYS A 99 -1.62 6.20 5.04
CA LYS A 99 -1.90 5.49 3.79
C LYS A 99 -3.05 4.53 3.94
N GLU A 100 -3.08 3.71 4.99
CA GLU A 100 -4.18 2.76 5.25
C GLU A 100 -5.53 3.48 5.36
N LEU A 101 -5.59 4.59 6.10
CA LEU A 101 -6.80 5.39 6.25
C LEU A 101 -7.28 6.01 4.92
N PHE A 102 -6.35 6.47 4.09
CA PHE A 102 -6.70 7.02 2.78
C PHE A 102 -7.10 5.93 1.79
N ASP A 103 -6.40 4.80 1.75
CA ASP A 103 -6.73 3.65 0.90
C ASP A 103 -8.11 3.08 1.26
N ALA A 104 -8.46 3.06 2.57
CA ALA A 104 -9.80 2.67 3.03
C ALA A 104 -10.90 3.58 2.46
N LEU A 105 -10.71 4.90 2.49
CA LEU A 105 -11.64 5.85 1.85
C LEU A 105 -11.80 5.55 0.36
N ILE A 106 -10.70 5.34 -0.35
CA ILE A 106 -10.75 5.06 -1.79
C ILE A 106 -11.48 3.75 -2.07
N SER A 107 -11.27 2.73 -1.24
CA SER A 107 -12.02 1.47 -1.33
C SER A 107 -13.51 1.70 -1.15
N GLU A 108 -13.92 2.39 -0.08
CA GLU A 108 -15.34 2.70 0.19
C GLU A 108 -16.00 3.47 -0.97
N VAL A 109 -15.30 4.46 -1.54
CA VAL A 109 -15.78 5.21 -2.70
C VAL A 109 -15.98 4.31 -3.92
N ASN A 110 -15.02 3.43 -4.19
CA ASN A 110 -15.12 2.49 -5.30
C ASN A 110 -16.26 1.49 -5.10
N ASP A 111 -16.46 1.03 -3.87
CA ASP A 111 -17.54 0.12 -3.50
C ASP A 111 -18.91 0.76 -3.71
N GLU A 112 -19.06 2.02 -3.31
CA GLU A 112 -20.30 2.76 -3.53
C GLU A 112 -20.57 2.95 -5.03
N ILE A 113 -19.56 3.29 -5.82
CA ILE A 113 -19.69 3.38 -7.28
C ILE A 113 -20.14 2.03 -7.85
N MET A 114 -19.48 0.94 -7.45
CA MET A 114 -19.80 -0.40 -7.95
C MET A 114 -21.20 -0.84 -7.54
N PHE A 115 -21.61 -0.60 -6.30
CA PHE A 115 -22.97 -0.87 -5.82
C PHE A 115 -24.02 -0.15 -6.66
N ASN A 116 -23.79 1.11 -7.02
CA ASN A 116 -24.72 1.86 -7.88
C ASN A 116 -24.73 1.36 -9.34
N ILE A 117 -23.71 0.62 -9.78
CA ILE A 117 -23.66 -0.01 -11.11
C ILE A 117 -24.32 -1.40 -11.10
N THR A 118 -24.06 -2.22 -10.09
CA THR A 118 -24.42 -3.65 -10.07
C THR A 118 -25.60 -3.97 -9.15
N GLY A 119 -25.90 -3.11 -8.18
CA GLY A 119 -26.83 -3.37 -7.07
C GLY A 119 -26.24 -4.20 -5.93
N GLU A 120 -24.94 -4.52 -5.98
CA GLU A 120 -24.26 -5.40 -5.01
C GLU A 120 -22.93 -4.77 -4.57
N TYR A 121 -22.65 -4.78 -3.27
CA TYR A 121 -21.34 -4.37 -2.76
C TYR A 121 -20.29 -5.41 -3.12
N PRO A 122 -19.09 -5.00 -3.60
CA PRO A 122 -17.99 -5.93 -3.83
C PRO A 122 -17.67 -6.74 -2.57
N HIS A 123 -17.55 -8.06 -2.72
CA HIS A 123 -17.09 -8.91 -1.64
C HIS A 123 -15.57 -8.75 -1.47
N HIS A 124 -15.16 -7.92 -0.52
CA HIS A 124 -13.76 -7.84 -0.10
C HIS A 124 -13.42 -9.07 0.74
N CYS A 125 -12.85 -10.09 0.10
CA CYS A 125 -12.21 -11.19 0.79
C CYS A 125 -10.86 -10.73 1.39
N GLY A 126 -10.91 -9.95 2.46
CA GLY A 126 -9.75 -9.47 3.20
C GLY A 126 -9.82 -9.85 4.68
N GLY A 127 -9.24 -11.00 5.04
CA GLY A 127 -8.99 -11.41 6.43
C GLY A 127 -9.84 -12.57 6.95
N GLU A 128 -9.21 -13.74 7.11
CA GLU A 128 -9.63 -14.90 7.92
C GLU A 128 -11.07 -15.41 7.78
N CYS A 129 -11.44 -15.92 6.61
CA CYS A 129 -12.58 -16.84 6.50
C CYS A 129 -12.10 -18.30 6.53
N SER A 130 -11.62 -18.75 7.70
CA SER A 130 -11.53 -20.17 8.06
C SER A 130 -12.93 -20.74 8.35
N GLY A 131 -13.86 -20.58 7.39
CA GLY A 131 -15.27 -20.80 7.67
C GLY A 131 -16.18 -20.85 6.45
N CYS A 132 -15.68 -21.31 5.30
CA CYS A 132 -16.56 -21.71 4.20
C CYS A 132 -16.38 -23.21 3.89
N SER A 133 -16.71 -24.04 4.89
CA SER A 133 -17.12 -25.42 4.67
C SER A 133 -18.64 -25.43 4.56
N GLY A 134 -19.17 -25.28 3.35
CA GLY A 134 -20.60 -25.49 3.14
C GLY A 134 -21.19 -24.69 2.00
N CYS A 135 -21.10 -25.24 0.79
CA CYS A 135 -22.22 -25.33 -0.15
C CYS A 135 -21.90 -26.49 -1.09
N GLY A 136 -22.81 -27.47 -1.14
CA GLY A 136 -22.75 -28.59 -2.09
C GLY A 136 -23.15 -28.21 -3.50
#